data_AF-A0A442I8N2-F1
#
_entry.id   AF-A0A442I8N2-F1
#
_cell.length_a   1.000
_cell.length_b   1.000
_cell.length_c   1.000
_cell.angle_alpha   90.00
_cell.angle_beta   90.00
_cell.angle_gamma   90.00
#
_symmetry.space_group_name_H-M   'P 1'
#
loop_
_entity.id
_entity.type
_entity.pdbx_description
1 polymer ?
#
loop_
_entity_poly.entity_id
_entity_poly.type
_entity_poly.pdbx_seq_one_letter_code
_entity_poly.pdbx_strand_id
1 'polypeptide(L)'
;MSRSFIDVSSLPTYAFGSRVTPWWGTFSFCLLEGTGFALGIGGYLYLAVTNTHWAKDAVPLNLVWSTAFTLVLVASAIPNFLIKRTALQENLRLVRLLLLAMSSVGLVLIILRIMEFSALPVRWSDNAYGSFIWLLLGLHGVHVLTDVADTLVLTVLMFTRHGMGKRFSDAEDNAFYWYFVVLSWLPLYAVLYWLPRL
;
A
#
# COMPACT_ATOMS: atom_id res chain seq x y z
N MET A 1 -23.66 38.06 -28.46
CA MET A 1 -22.89 36.80 -28.29
C MET A 1 -23.83 35.74 -27.72
N SER A 2 -24.25 34.75 -28.50
CA SER A 2 -25.03 33.62 -27.97
C SER A 2 -24.12 32.70 -27.17
N ARG A 3 -24.39 32.51 -25.88
CA ARG A 3 -23.69 31.48 -25.09
C ARG A 3 -24.14 30.12 -25.61
N SER A 4 -23.21 29.32 -26.14
CA SER A 4 -23.46 27.90 -26.39
C SER A 4 -23.50 27.18 -25.06
N PHE A 5 -24.62 26.54 -24.73
CA PHE A 5 -24.72 25.65 -23.58
C PHE A 5 -24.53 24.21 -24.07
N ILE A 6 -23.65 23.47 -23.41
CA ILE A 6 -23.51 22.03 -23.63
C ILE A 6 -24.39 21.34 -22.58
N ASP A 7 -25.37 20.55 -23.05
CA ASP A 7 -26.18 19.71 -22.17
C ASP A 7 -25.36 18.48 -21.74
N VAL A 8 -25.12 18.36 -20.44
CA VAL A 8 -24.34 17.29 -19.82
C VAL A 8 -25.20 16.38 -18.94
N SER A 9 -26.53 16.52 -18.99
CA SER A 9 -27.47 15.75 -18.15
C SER A 9 -27.44 14.24 -18.39
N SER A 10 -26.97 13.81 -19.56
CA SER A 10 -26.85 12.40 -19.95
C SER A 10 -25.54 11.74 -19.50
N LEU A 11 -24.61 12.49 -18.92
CA LEU A 11 -23.34 11.93 -18.45
C LEU A 11 -23.56 11.05 -17.21
N PRO A 12 -22.80 9.94 -17.09
CA PRO A 12 -22.91 9.06 -15.93
C PRO A 12 -22.44 9.79 -14.66
N THR A 13 -23.08 9.48 -13.53
CA THR A 13 -22.78 10.10 -12.23
C THR A 13 -21.46 9.61 -11.62
N TYR A 14 -20.90 8.52 -12.14
CA TYR A 14 -19.58 7.99 -11.82
C TYR A 14 -19.01 7.22 -13.03
N ALA A 15 -17.70 7.01 -13.05
CA ALA A 15 -17.01 6.17 -14.02
C ALA A 15 -15.91 5.37 -13.29
N PHE A 16 -15.04 4.71 -14.03
CA PHE A 16 -13.94 3.90 -13.49
C PHE A 16 -12.60 4.30 -14.11
N GLY A 17 -11.50 4.03 -13.39
CA GLY A 17 -10.13 4.31 -13.84
C GLY A 17 -9.87 5.78 -14.15
N SER A 18 -9.06 6.05 -15.17
CA SER A 18 -8.61 7.40 -15.55
C SER A 18 -9.71 8.37 -15.98
N ARG A 19 -10.97 7.91 -16.09
CA ARG A 19 -12.14 8.75 -16.38
C ARG A 19 -12.65 9.51 -15.15
N VAL A 20 -12.17 9.20 -13.94
CA VAL A 20 -12.55 9.90 -12.72
C VAL A 20 -11.36 10.62 -12.09
N THR A 21 -11.62 11.78 -11.48
CA THR A 21 -10.59 12.60 -10.83
C THR A 21 -9.86 11.90 -9.67
N PRO A 22 -10.53 11.12 -8.78
CA PRO A 22 -9.86 10.41 -7.70
C PRO A 22 -8.70 9.53 -8.18
N TRP A 23 -8.88 8.83 -9.31
CA TRP A 23 -7.84 7.98 -9.88
C TRP A 23 -6.54 8.75 -10.19
N TRP A 24 -6.65 9.96 -10.74
CA TRP A 24 -5.48 10.82 -10.99
C TRP A 24 -4.85 11.35 -9.70
N GLY A 25 -5.66 11.59 -8.67
CA GLY A 25 -5.19 11.92 -7.32
C GLY A 25 -4.36 10.77 -6.74
N THR A 26 -4.92 9.57 -6.73
CA THR A 26 -4.26 8.34 -6.25
C THR A 26 -2.98 8.05 -7.04
N PHE A 27 -3.02 8.16 -8.37
CA PHE A 27 -1.83 7.98 -9.21
C PHE A 27 -0.73 9.01 -8.89
N SER A 28 -1.09 10.29 -8.78
CA SER A 28 -0.12 11.35 -8.46
C SER A 28 0.46 11.19 -7.07
N PHE A 29 -0.35 10.75 -6.11
CA PHE A 29 0.09 10.40 -4.76
C PHE A 29 1.08 9.23 -4.80
N CYS A 30 0.78 8.15 -5.53
CA CYS A 30 1.70 7.03 -5.72
C CYS A 30 3.04 7.47 -6.34
N LEU A 31 3.05 8.41 -7.29
CA LEU A 31 4.28 8.94 -7.87
C LEU A 31 5.10 9.75 -6.85
N LEU A 32 4.43 10.59 -6.06
CA LEU A 32 5.06 11.42 -5.03
C LEU A 32 5.69 10.53 -3.95
N GLU A 33 4.91 9.62 -3.38
CA GLU A 33 5.36 8.71 -2.32
C GLU A 33 6.39 7.70 -2.85
N GLY A 34 6.21 7.22 -4.09
CA GLY A 34 7.18 6.37 -4.78
C GLY A 34 8.54 7.05 -4.95
N THR A 35 8.56 8.36 -5.22
CA THR A 35 9.78 9.16 -5.24
C THR A 35 10.42 9.22 -3.84
N GLY A 36 9.62 9.39 -2.78
CA GLY A 36 10.08 9.33 -1.40
C GLY A 36 10.77 8.00 -1.06
N PHE A 37 10.16 6.87 -1.42
CA PHE A 37 10.78 5.55 -1.26
C PHE A 37 12.07 5.41 -2.06
N ALA A 38 12.08 5.85 -3.32
CA ALA A 38 13.27 5.78 -4.17
C ALA A 38 14.44 6.60 -3.60
N LEU A 39 14.17 7.81 -3.10
CA LEU A 39 15.18 8.65 -2.46
C LEU A 39 15.67 8.04 -1.13
N GLY A 40 14.77 7.47 -0.33
CA GLY A 40 15.14 6.78 0.91
C GLY A 40 16.02 5.55 0.66
N ILE A 41 15.68 4.72 -0.34
CA ILE A 41 16.52 3.60 -0.78
C ILE A 41 17.86 4.10 -1.32
N GLY A 42 17.85 5.15 -2.15
CA GLY A 42 19.06 5.75 -2.70
C GLY A 42 20.01 6.26 -1.61
N GLY A 43 19.48 6.93 -0.59
CA GLY A 43 20.24 7.37 0.58
C GLY A 43 20.81 6.22 1.39
N TYR A 44 20.02 5.17 1.62
CA TYR A 44 20.49 3.95 2.28
C TYR A 44 21.65 3.30 1.52
N LEU A 45 21.49 3.11 0.20
CA LEU A 45 22.51 2.47 -0.64
C LEU A 45 23.77 3.32 -0.76
N TYR A 46 23.63 4.64 -0.88
CA TYR A 46 24.77 5.56 -0.90
C TYR A 46 25.62 5.42 0.36
N LEU A 47 24.99 5.42 1.54
CA LEU A 47 25.71 5.23 2.80
C LEU A 47 26.28 3.81 2.92
N ALA A 48 25.56 2.80 2.44
CA ALA A 48 26.03 1.42 2.42
C ALA A 48 27.32 1.23 1.61
N VAL A 49 27.43 1.91 0.47
CA VAL A 49 28.60 1.82 -0.41
C VAL A 49 29.76 2.68 0.07
N THR A 50 29.48 3.82 0.69
CA THR A 50 30.52 4.78 1.12
C THR A 50 31.09 4.49 2.51
N ASN A 51 30.43 3.67 3.32
CA ASN A 51 30.89 3.35 4.68
C ASN A 51 31.30 1.88 4.79
N THR A 52 32.54 1.65 5.22
CA THR A 52 33.12 0.29 5.38
C THR A 52 32.43 -0.55 6.45
N HIS A 53 31.76 0.09 7.42
CA HIS A 53 31.02 -0.53 8.52
C HIS A 53 29.55 -0.12 8.53
N TRP A 54 28.86 -0.17 7.37
CA TRP A 54 27.45 0.21 7.30
C TRP A 54 26.52 -0.66 8.17
N ALA A 55 26.60 -1.97 7.97
CA ALA A 55 25.74 -2.95 8.66
C ALA A 55 26.53 -4.01 9.43
N LYS A 56 27.87 -4.04 9.32
CA LYS A 56 28.70 -5.14 9.85
C LYS A 56 28.58 -5.34 11.36
N ASP A 57 28.21 -4.30 12.11
CA ASP A 57 28.00 -4.36 13.56
C ASP A 57 26.51 -4.34 13.96
N ALA A 58 25.59 -4.20 13.00
CA ALA A 58 24.15 -4.29 13.23
C ALA A 58 23.71 -5.75 13.10
N VAL A 59 23.08 -6.28 14.14
CA VAL A 59 22.45 -7.61 14.09
C VAL A 59 21.49 -7.63 12.88
N PRO A 60 21.66 -8.58 11.93
CA PRO A 60 20.80 -8.64 10.76
C PRO A 60 19.32 -8.71 11.17
N LEU A 61 18.46 -7.95 10.47
CA LEU A 61 17.03 -7.92 10.77
C LEU A 61 16.42 -9.31 10.71
N ASN A 62 15.58 -9.67 11.69
CA ASN A 62 14.95 -10.98 11.73
C ASN A 62 14.10 -11.22 10.46
N LEU A 63 14.32 -12.36 9.79
CA LEU A 63 13.61 -12.71 8.56
C LEU A 63 12.22 -13.33 8.79
N VAL A 64 11.93 -13.85 9.98
CA VAL A 64 10.71 -14.63 10.23
C VAL A 64 9.47 -13.78 9.98
N TRP A 65 9.39 -12.62 10.64
CA TRP A 65 8.24 -11.72 10.53
C TRP A 65 8.19 -11.04 9.15
N SER A 66 9.33 -10.60 8.63
CA SER A 66 9.41 -9.91 7.34
C SER A 66 9.04 -10.83 6.17
N THR A 67 9.46 -12.09 6.21
CA THR A 67 9.14 -13.08 5.17
C THR A 67 7.67 -13.48 5.26
N ALA A 68 7.15 -13.72 6.47
CA ALA A 68 5.72 -13.98 6.67
C ALA A 68 4.86 -12.80 6.17
N PHE A 69 5.23 -11.57 6.51
CA PHE A 69 4.58 -10.35 6.02
C PHE A 69 4.62 -10.29 4.49
N THR A 70 5.78 -10.53 3.88
CA THR A 70 5.96 -10.51 2.42
C THR A 70 5.07 -11.54 1.72
N LEU A 71 5.03 -12.78 2.22
CA LEU A 71 4.20 -13.84 1.65
C LEU A 71 2.72 -13.49 1.70
N VAL A 72 2.23 -13.01 2.85
CA VAL A 72 0.84 -12.58 3.01
C VAL A 72 0.52 -11.39 2.11
N LEU A 73 1.42 -10.40 2.04
CA LEU A 73 1.24 -9.19 1.23
C LEU A 73 1.17 -9.53 -0.26
N VAL A 74 2.08 -10.37 -0.78
CA VAL A 74 2.05 -10.79 -2.19
C VAL A 74 0.84 -11.65 -2.48
N ALA A 75 0.49 -12.61 -1.61
CA ALA A 75 -0.69 -13.45 -1.78
C ALA A 75 -2.00 -12.62 -1.79
N SER A 76 -2.05 -11.52 -1.03
CA SER A 76 -3.20 -10.61 -0.98
C SER A 76 -3.50 -9.92 -2.33
N ALA A 77 -2.54 -9.89 -3.26
CA ALA A 77 -2.78 -9.33 -4.59
C ALA A 77 -3.87 -10.07 -5.37
N ILE A 78 -4.08 -11.37 -5.07
CA ILE A 78 -5.11 -12.20 -5.70
C ILE A 78 -6.53 -11.74 -5.34
N PRO A 79 -6.96 -11.74 -4.05
CA PRO A 79 -8.27 -11.22 -3.70
C PRO A 79 -8.44 -9.75 -4.07
N ASN A 80 -7.38 -8.93 -3.99
CA ASN A 80 -7.43 -7.54 -4.41
C ASN A 80 -7.75 -7.37 -5.92
N PHE A 81 -7.15 -8.20 -6.77
CA PHE A 81 -7.48 -8.24 -8.20
C PHE A 81 -8.94 -8.67 -8.45
N LEU A 82 -9.45 -9.61 -7.67
CA LEU A 82 -10.85 -10.02 -7.77
C LEU A 82 -11.80 -8.90 -7.33
N ILE A 83 -11.44 -8.08 -6.32
CA ILE A 83 -12.22 -6.90 -5.93
C ILE A 83 -12.37 -5.96 -7.11
N LYS A 84 -11.25 -5.56 -7.72
CA LYS A 84 -11.25 -4.69 -8.89
C LYS A 84 -12.14 -5.22 -10.01
N ARG A 85 -11.99 -6.49 -10.37
CA ARG A 85 -12.79 -7.12 -11.44
C ARG A 85 -14.29 -7.15 -11.11
N THR A 86 -14.65 -7.51 -9.88
CA THR A 86 -16.05 -7.63 -9.46
C THR A 86 -16.71 -6.27 -9.22
N ALA A 87 -15.93 -5.25 -8.85
CA ALA A 87 -16.37 -3.87 -8.74
C ALA A 87 -16.70 -3.28 -10.12
N LEU A 88 -15.89 -3.54 -11.14
CA LEU A 88 -16.18 -3.17 -12.53
C LEU A 88 -17.46 -3.84 -13.09
N GLN A 89 -17.82 -5.00 -12.55
CA GLN A 89 -19.05 -5.72 -12.87
C GLN A 89 -20.22 -5.33 -11.95
N GLU A 90 -20.00 -4.41 -11.00
CA GLU A 90 -20.98 -3.96 -10.00
C GLU A 90 -21.62 -5.11 -9.19
N ASN A 91 -20.86 -6.20 -9.00
CA ASN A 91 -21.32 -7.36 -8.24
C ASN A 91 -21.15 -7.11 -6.73
N LEU A 92 -22.15 -6.45 -6.14
CA LEU A 92 -22.15 -6.07 -4.72
C LEU A 92 -21.85 -7.24 -3.77
N ARG A 93 -22.41 -8.42 -4.04
CA ARG A 93 -22.25 -9.59 -3.16
C ARG A 93 -20.79 -10.05 -3.12
N LEU A 94 -20.15 -10.17 -4.28
CA LEU A 94 -18.75 -10.58 -4.35
C LEU A 94 -17.82 -9.50 -3.80
N VAL A 95 -18.06 -8.23 -4.12
CA VAL A 95 -17.24 -7.12 -3.59
C VAL A 95 -17.28 -7.10 -2.06
N ARG A 96 -18.46 -7.27 -1.44
CA ARG A 96 -18.61 -7.36 0.02
C ARG A 96 -17.81 -8.52 0.62
N LEU A 97 -17.91 -9.71 0.03
CA LEU A 97 -17.19 -10.90 0.52
C LEU A 97 -15.67 -10.72 0.41
N LEU A 98 -15.21 -10.19 -0.72
CA LEU A 98 -13.79 -9.98 -0.96
C LEU A 98 -13.21 -8.84 -0.10
N LEU A 99 -13.97 -7.77 0.14
CA LEU A 99 -13.58 -6.68 1.05
C LEU A 99 -13.49 -7.15 2.52
N LEU A 100 -14.37 -8.06 2.96
CA LEU A 100 -14.22 -8.73 4.27
C LEU A 100 -12.96 -9.57 4.35
N ALA A 101 -12.64 -10.31 3.28
CA ALA A 101 -11.42 -11.10 3.20
C ALA A 101 -10.17 -10.20 3.23
N MET A 102 -10.14 -9.12 2.43
CA MET A 102 -9.04 -8.15 2.42
C MET A 102 -8.90 -7.41 3.74
N SER A 103 -10.01 -7.05 4.40
CA SER A 103 -9.97 -6.47 5.75
C SER A 103 -9.28 -7.41 6.74
N SER A 104 -9.59 -8.71 6.68
CA SER A 104 -8.97 -9.71 7.55
C SER A 104 -7.48 -9.88 7.25
N VAL A 105 -7.09 -9.91 5.98
CA VAL A 105 -5.68 -9.94 5.55
C VAL A 105 -4.95 -8.68 6.01
N GLY A 106 -5.57 -7.52 5.89
CA GLY A 106 -5.03 -6.24 6.36
C GLY A 106 -4.71 -6.24 7.86
N LEU A 107 -5.63 -6.75 8.69
CA LEU A 107 -5.39 -6.90 10.12
C LEU A 107 -4.22 -7.84 10.43
N VAL A 108 -4.09 -8.96 9.69
CA VAL A 108 -2.95 -9.87 9.81
C VAL A 108 -1.64 -9.16 9.46
N LEU A 109 -1.62 -8.36 8.38
CA LEU A 109 -0.44 -7.58 7.99
C LEU A 109 -0.04 -6.56 9.06
N ILE A 110 -1.00 -5.87 9.68
CA ILE A 110 -0.74 -4.95 10.80
C ILE A 110 -0.12 -5.71 11.98
N ILE A 111 -0.68 -6.87 12.36
CA ILE A 111 -0.13 -7.69 13.46
C ILE A 111 1.31 -8.10 13.14
N LEU A 112 1.57 -8.62 11.94
CA LEU A 112 2.91 -9.01 11.52
C LEU A 112 3.89 -7.83 11.55
N ARG A 113 3.45 -6.63 11.14
CA ARG A 113 4.25 -5.40 11.21
C ARG A 113 4.57 -5.00 12.65
N ILE A 114 3.62 -5.14 13.58
CA ILE A 114 3.84 -4.85 15.01
C ILE A 114 4.83 -5.87 15.62
N MET A 115 4.66 -7.15 15.31
CA MET A 115 5.59 -8.20 15.75
C MET A 115 6.99 -7.97 15.20
N GLU A 116 7.11 -7.49 13.97
CA GLU A 116 8.40 -7.10 13.38
C GLU A 116 9.03 -5.90 14.10
N PHE A 117 8.28 -4.81 14.32
CA PHE A 117 8.79 -3.62 15.01
C PHE A 117 9.25 -3.92 16.43
N SER A 118 8.55 -4.80 17.15
CA SER A 118 8.97 -5.22 18.49
C SER A 118 10.21 -6.10 18.51
N ALA A 119 10.58 -6.70 17.37
CA ALA A 119 11.75 -7.57 17.21
C ALA A 119 12.94 -6.87 16.52
N LEU A 120 12.86 -5.57 16.21
CA LEU A 120 13.97 -4.84 15.59
C LEU A 120 15.15 -4.72 16.55
N PRO A 121 16.39 -5.10 16.14
CA PRO A 121 17.56 -5.04 17.02
C PRO A 121 18.19 -3.64 17.11
N VAL A 122 17.62 -2.65 16.42
CA VAL A 122 18.13 -1.27 16.34
C VAL A 122 17.00 -0.29 16.63
N ARG A 123 17.31 0.80 17.33
CA ARG A 123 16.41 1.94 17.53
C ARG A 123 16.62 2.97 16.42
N TRP A 124 15.63 3.84 16.22
CA TRP A 124 15.71 4.91 15.21
C TRP A 124 16.86 5.90 15.49
N SER A 125 17.34 5.97 16.74
CA SER A 125 18.31 6.95 17.23
C SER A 125 19.72 6.41 17.40
N ASP A 126 19.94 5.10 17.17
CA ASP A 126 21.23 4.48 17.48
C ASP A 126 22.32 4.94 16.51
N ASN A 127 22.01 4.98 15.21
CA ASN A 127 22.90 5.44 14.14
C ASN A 127 22.12 5.65 12.84
N ALA A 128 22.82 6.07 11.78
CA ALA A 128 22.23 6.28 10.46
C ALA A 128 21.54 5.03 9.90
N TYR A 129 22.12 3.83 10.06
CA TYR A 129 21.49 2.58 9.63
C TYR A 129 20.12 2.39 10.31
N GLY A 130 20.08 2.49 11.64
CA GLY A 130 18.84 2.41 12.43
C GLY A 130 17.81 3.44 11.99
N SER A 131 18.23 4.70 11.77
CA SER A 131 17.33 5.75 11.27
C SER A 131 16.72 5.41 9.91
N PHE A 132 17.51 4.88 8.95
CA PHE A 132 16.98 4.47 7.65
C PHE A 132 16.06 3.25 7.74
N ILE A 133 16.37 2.25 8.57
CA ILE A 133 15.47 1.10 8.79
C ILE A 133 14.10 1.58 9.29
N TRP A 134 14.08 2.41 10.34
CA TRP A 134 12.83 2.92 10.91
C TRP A 134 12.09 3.86 9.96
N LEU A 135 12.80 4.70 9.20
CA LEU A 135 12.20 5.56 8.19
C LEU A 135 11.49 4.74 7.11
N LEU A 136 12.19 3.78 6.49
CA LEU A 136 11.67 3.03 5.35
C LEU A 136 10.59 2.03 5.74
N LEU A 137 10.79 1.27 6.83
CA LEU A 137 9.78 0.34 7.32
C LEU A 137 8.59 1.09 7.94
N GLY A 138 8.83 2.21 8.62
CA GLY A 138 7.80 3.06 9.21
C GLY A 138 6.92 3.68 8.13
N LEU A 139 7.53 4.27 7.09
CA LEU A 139 6.81 4.85 5.96
C LEU A 139 5.92 3.80 5.30
N HIS A 140 6.47 2.64 4.92
CA HIS A 140 5.68 1.54 4.35
C HIS A 140 4.58 1.06 5.30
N GLY A 141 4.88 0.94 6.59
CA GLY A 141 3.91 0.57 7.61
C GLY A 141 2.73 1.53 7.72
N VAL A 142 2.96 2.84 7.56
CA VAL A 142 1.89 3.85 7.51
C VAL A 142 1.03 3.69 6.25
N HIS A 143 1.62 3.41 5.08
CA HIS A 143 0.83 3.13 3.87
C HIS A 143 -0.05 1.88 4.02
N VAL A 144 0.49 0.81 4.62
CA VAL A 144 -0.30 -0.40 4.93
C VAL A 144 -1.42 -0.07 5.91
N LEU A 145 -1.14 0.66 6.99
CA LEU A 145 -2.15 1.00 7.99
C LEU A 145 -3.27 1.87 7.39
N THR A 146 -2.92 2.87 6.58
CA THR A 146 -3.88 3.77 5.95
C THR A 146 -4.75 3.05 4.91
N ASP A 147 -4.17 2.16 4.10
CA ASP A 147 -4.94 1.35 3.16
C ASP A 147 -5.88 0.37 3.86
N VAL A 148 -5.43 -0.27 4.95
CA VAL A 148 -6.30 -1.14 5.76
C VAL A 148 -7.44 -0.36 6.39
N ALA A 149 -7.18 0.86 6.87
CA ALA A 149 -8.23 1.73 7.40
C ALA A 149 -9.26 2.11 6.32
N ASP A 150 -8.81 2.48 5.13
CA ASP A 150 -9.68 2.78 3.99
C ASP A 150 -10.50 1.54 3.58
N THR A 151 -9.85 0.38 3.46
CA THR A 151 -10.50 -0.90 3.17
C THR A 151 -11.57 -1.24 4.20
N LEU A 152 -11.31 -1.04 5.50
CA LEU A 152 -12.30 -1.27 6.57
C LEU A 152 -13.50 -0.32 6.46
N VAL A 153 -13.25 0.98 6.24
CA VAL A 153 -14.30 1.99 6.07
C VAL A 153 -15.15 1.66 4.85
N LEU A 154 -14.52 1.35 3.72
CA LEU A 154 -15.19 0.96 2.50
C LEU A 154 -15.99 -0.34 2.70
N THR A 155 -15.42 -1.34 3.39
CA THR A 155 -16.11 -2.58 3.73
C THR A 155 -17.41 -2.27 4.47
N VAL A 156 -17.36 -1.51 5.55
CA VAL A 156 -18.56 -1.11 6.32
C VAL A 156 -19.55 -0.36 5.43
N LEU A 157 -19.07 0.61 4.65
CA LEU A 157 -19.90 1.42 3.75
C LEU A 157 -20.64 0.55 2.72
N MET A 158 -19.98 -0.47 2.18
CA MET A 158 -20.55 -1.39 1.19
C MET A 158 -21.70 -2.23 1.77
N PHE A 159 -21.75 -2.46 3.09
CA PHE A 159 -22.89 -3.11 3.76
C PHE A 159 -24.06 -2.17 4.07
N THR A 160 -23.89 -0.85 3.91
CA THR A 160 -24.98 0.12 4.09
C THR A 160 -25.77 0.37 2.80
N ARG A 161 -26.82 1.19 2.90
CA ARG A 161 -27.59 1.69 1.74
C ARG A 161 -26.73 2.45 0.71
N HIS A 162 -25.55 2.91 1.09
CA HIS A 162 -24.66 3.71 0.23
C HIS A 162 -23.69 2.85 -0.57
N GLY A 163 -23.69 1.52 -0.44
CA GLY A 163 -22.73 0.62 -1.09
C GLY A 163 -22.90 0.42 -2.61
N MET A 164 -23.73 1.21 -3.27
CA MET A 164 -24.03 1.09 -4.71
C MET A 164 -23.51 2.29 -5.50
N GLY A 165 -23.45 2.16 -6.83
CA GLY A 165 -23.06 3.24 -7.73
C GLY A 165 -21.58 3.59 -7.57
N LYS A 166 -21.28 4.86 -7.25
CA LYS A 166 -19.90 5.39 -7.12
C LYS A 166 -19.00 4.54 -6.22
N ARG A 167 -19.54 3.84 -5.22
CA ARG A 167 -18.71 3.01 -4.31
C ARG A 167 -18.03 1.82 -4.99
N PHE A 168 -18.53 1.38 -6.14
CA PHE A 168 -17.79 0.43 -6.97
C PHE A 168 -16.53 1.07 -7.57
N SER A 169 -16.59 2.33 -7.98
CA SER A 169 -15.40 3.06 -8.42
C SER A 169 -14.42 3.28 -7.26
N ASP A 170 -14.92 3.59 -6.06
CA ASP A 170 -14.07 3.74 -4.88
C ASP A 170 -13.36 2.42 -4.53
N ALA A 171 -14.05 1.28 -4.66
CA ALA A 171 -13.44 -0.05 -4.48
C ALA A 171 -12.39 -0.40 -5.54
N GLU A 172 -12.56 0.08 -6.77
CA GLU A 172 -11.55 -0.09 -7.81
C GLU A 172 -10.30 0.76 -7.56
N ASP A 173 -10.49 1.98 -7.06
CA ASP A 173 -9.40 2.91 -6.72
C ASP A 173 -8.61 2.44 -5.48
N ASN A 174 -9.30 1.97 -4.45
CA ASN A 174 -8.68 1.32 -3.28
C ASN A 174 -7.84 0.11 -3.72
N ALA A 175 -8.38 -0.76 -4.58
CA ALA A 175 -7.62 -1.88 -5.12
C ALA A 175 -6.40 -1.44 -5.96
N PHE A 176 -6.49 -0.31 -6.68
CA PHE A 176 -5.37 0.26 -7.41
C PHE A 176 -4.25 0.74 -6.47
N TYR A 177 -4.61 1.45 -5.39
CA TYR A 177 -3.63 1.91 -4.40
C TYR A 177 -2.92 0.75 -3.68
N TRP A 178 -3.63 -0.33 -3.36
CA TRP A 178 -3.00 -1.51 -2.76
C TRP A 178 -1.87 -2.10 -3.63
N TYR A 179 -1.97 -2.05 -4.96
CA TYR A 179 -0.87 -2.49 -5.83
C TYR A 179 0.40 -1.66 -5.64
N PHE A 180 0.28 -0.36 -5.40
CA PHE A 180 1.42 0.49 -5.06
C PHE A 180 2.03 0.08 -3.71
N VAL A 181 1.23 -0.25 -2.71
CA VAL A 181 1.71 -0.75 -1.40
C VAL A 181 2.48 -2.06 -1.55
N VAL A 182 1.99 -3.00 -2.38
CA VAL A 182 2.69 -4.25 -2.67
C VAL A 182 3.99 -4.01 -3.45
N LEU A 183 3.94 -3.19 -4.51
CA LEU A 183 5.09 -2.93 -5.38
C LEU A 183 6.20 -2.14 -4.70
N SER A 184 5.88 -1.20 -3.81
CA SER A 184 6.86 -0.45 -3.03
C SER A 184 7.57 -1.33 -1.99
N TRP A 185 6.94 -2.40 -1.51
CA TRP A 185 7.53 -3.30 -0.52
C TRP A 185 8.67 -4.16 -1.08
N LEU A 186 8.54 -4.67 -2.31
CA LEU A 186 9.50 -5.67 -2.82
C LEU A 186 10.94 -5.15 -2.91
N PRO A 187 11.20 -3.92 -3.41
CA PRO A 187 12.54 -3.32 -3.35
C PRO A 187 13.03 -3.11 -1.92
N LEU A 188 12.15 -2.69 -1.00
CA LEU A 188 12.51 -2.52 0.41
C LEU A 188 12.90 -3.86 1.05
N TYR A 189 12.13 -4.90 0.82
CA TYR A 189 12.42 -6.24 1.35
C TYR A 189 13.78 -6.74 0.84
N ALA A 190 14.08 -6.55 -0.45
CA ALA A 190 15.38 -6.90 -1.02
C ALA A 190 16.53 -6.08 -0.38
N VAL A 191 16.41 -4.76 -0.35
CA VAL A 191 17.48 -3.85 0.10
C VAL A 191 17.70 -3.94 1.61
N LEU A 192 16.64 -4.04 2.42
CA LEU A 192 16.77 -4.00 3.88
C LEU A 192 17.11 -5.36 4.51
N TYR A 193 16.66 -6.45 3.89
CA TYR A 193 16.81 -7.79 4.48
C TYR A 193 17.83 -8.65 3.75
N TRP A 194 17.97 -8.54 2.44
CA TRP A 194 18.87 -9.42 1.69
C TRP A 194 20.23 -8.78 1.42
N LEU A 195 20.29 -7.51 1.06
CA LEU A 195 21.57 -6.83 0.79
C LEU A 195 22.58 -6.90 1.96
N PRO A 196 22.18 -6.71 3.24
CA PRO A 196 23.13 -6.83 4.36
C PRO A 196 23.67 -8.24 4.61
N ARG A 197 23.13 -9.24 3.90
CA ARG A 197 23.50 -10.66 4.02
C ARG A 197 24.37 -11.14 2.85
N LEU A 198 24.63 -10.28 1.87
CA LEU A 198 25.55 -10.53 0.75
C LEU A 198 26.96 -10.07 1.13
#